data_AF-A0A1V9EX71-F1
#
_entry.id   AF-A0A1V9EX71-F1
#
_cell.length_a   1.000
_cell.length_b   1.000
_cell.length_c   1.000
_cell.angle_alpha   90.00
_cell.angle_beta   90.00
_cell.angle_gamma   90.00
#
_symmetry.space_group_name_H-M   'P 1'
#
loop_
_entity.id
_entity.type
_entity.pdbx_description
1 polymer ?
#
loop_
_entity_poly.entity_id
_entity_poly.type
_entity_poly.pdbx_seq_one_letter_code
_entity_poly.pdbx_strand_id
1 'polypeptide(L)'
;MRTEEFEMVVGDTPLFVKATAFQTYTMETQYRVSVNGSPVYIFGWHPALKRITAIDRGSAAGNIPPNVVNAIGDQLSHRMAA
;
A
#
# COMPACT_ATOMS: atom_id res chain seq x y z
N MET A 1 -5.01 -11.52 -10.90
CA MET A 1 -4.94 -10.41 -9.92
C MET A 1 -5.21 -11.01 -8.56
N ARG A 2 -4.36 -10.74 -7.56
CA ARG A 2 -4.49 -11.27 -6.18
C ARG A 2 -4.89 -10.13 -5.26
N THR A 3 -5.93 -10.35 -4.46
CA THR A 3 -6.37 -9.42 -3.42
C THR A 3 -6.09 -10.04 -2.07
N GLU A 4 -5.45 -9.26 -1.20
CA GLU A 4 -5.18 -9.60 0.18
C GLU A 4 -5.96 -8.63 1.08
N GLU A 5 -6.55 -9.16 2.14
CA GLU A 5 -7.20 -8.39 3.19
C GLU A 5 -6.53 -8.76 4.50
N PHE A 6 -6.08 -7.77 5.25
CA PHE A 6 -5.38 -8.01 6.51
C PHE A 6 -5.62 -6.86 7.49
N GLU A 7 -5.62 -7.23 8.77
CA GLU A 7 -5.61 -6.28 9.87
C GLU A 7 -4.17 -5.98 10.28
N MET A 8 -3.92 -4.75 10.70
CA MET A 8 -2.66 -4.36 11.30
C MET A 8 -2.88 -3.28 12.36
N VAL A 9 -1.94 -3.16 13.30
CA VAL A 9 -1.94 -2.11 14.30
C VAL A 9 -0.77 -1.18 14.04
N VAL A 10 -1.03 0.12 13.96
CA VAL A 10 0.01 1.16 13.81
C VAL A 10 -0.13 2.14 14.97
N GLY A 11 0.84 2.14 15.88
CA GLY A 11 0.67 2.77 17.20
C GLY A 11 -0.42 2.03 17.98
N ASP A 12 -1.47 2.75 18.39
CA ASP A 12 -2.65 2.18 19.07
C ASP A 12 -3.90 2.13 18.18
N THR A 13 -3.73 2.35 16.86
CA THR A 13 -4.84 2.38 15.91
C THR A 13 -4.92 1.07 15.12
N PRO A 14 -5.99 0.28 15.27
CA PRO A 14 -6.25 -0.86 14.39
C PRO A 14 -6.69 -0.40 13.01
N LEU A 15 -6.17 -1.04 11.98
CA LEU A 15 -6.42 -0.73 10.58
C LEU A 15 -6.79 -2.02 9.84
N PHE A 16 -7.87 -1.95 9.07
CA PHE A 16 -8.22 -2.96 8.08
C PHE A 16 -7.71 -2.51 6.71
N VAL A 17 -6.86 -3.32 6.08
CA VAL A 17 -6.21 -3.00 4.81
C VAL A 17 -6.66 -4.00 3.76
N LYS A 18 -7.15 -3.47 2.63
CA LYS A 18 -7.44 -4.24 1.42
C LYS A 18 -6.45 -3.85 0.33
N ALA A 19 -5.68 -4.80 -0.17
CA ALA A 19 -4.66 -4.58 -1.17
C ALA A 19 -4.85 -5.50 -2.38
N THR A 20 -5.01 -4.93 -3.57
CA THR A 20 -5.11 -5.69 -4.83
C THR A 20 -3.91 -5.42 -5.72
N ALA A 21 -3.14 -6.46 -6.02
CA ALA A 21 -2.00 -6.38 -6.92
C ALA A 21 -2.43 -6.28 -8.39
N PHE A 22 -1.77 -5.40 -9.15
CA PHE A 22 -1.91 -5.28 -10.59
C PHE A 22 -0.54 -5.00 -11.22
N GLN A 23 -0.38 -5.40 -12.49
CA GLN A 23 0.80 -5.08 -13.28
C GLN A 23 0.53 -3.84 -14.12
N THR A 24 1.51 -2.96 -14.20
CA THR A 24 1.53 -1.85 -15.17
C THR A 24 1.87 -2.36 -16.58
N TYR A 25 1.77 -1.49 -17.58
CA TYR A 25 2.27 -1.78 -18.93
C TYR A 25 3.79 -2.05 -18.97
N THR A 26 4.54 -1.56 -17.98
CA THR A 26 5.98 -1.80 -17.79
C THR A 26 6.28 -3.11 -17.03
N MET A 27 5.27 -3.94 -16.77
CA MET A 27 5.36 -5.17 -15.95
C MET A 27 5.77 -4.94 -14.49
N GLU A 28 5.71 -3.71 -14.01
CA GLU A 28 5.94 -3.40 -12.59
C GLU A 28 4.69 -3.76 -11.78
N THR A 29 4.89 -4.41 -10.64
CA THR A 29 3.80 -4.68 -9.70
C THR A 29 3.49 -3.42 -8.90
N GLN A 30 2.21 -3.04 -8.90
CA GLN A 30 1.65 -2.00 -8.05
C GLN A 30 0.43 -2.54 -7.30
N TYR A 31 0.00 -1.83 -6.27
CA TYR A 31 -1.08 -2.24 -5.38
C TYR A 31 -2.12 -1.13 -5.26
N ARG A 32 -3.38 -1.48 -5.49
CA ARG A 32 -4.52 -0.65 -5.08
C ARG A 32 -4.83 -0.96 -3.62
N VAL A 33 -4.66 0.02 -2.75
CA VAL A 33 -4.79 -0.14 -1.30
C VAL A 33 -5.93 0.72 -0.77
N SER A 34 -6.83 0.16 0.03
CA SER A 34 -7.80 0.91 0.83
C SER A 34 -7.58 0.59 2.31
N VAL A 35 -7.67 1.61 3.16
CA VAL A 35 -7.49 1.51 4.62
C VAL A 35 -8.79 1.93 5.28
N ASN A 36 -9.43 1.05 6.06
CA ASN A 36 -10.71 1.32 6.72
C ASN A 36 -11.80 1.82 5.76
N GLY A 37 -11.83 1.33 4.51
CA GLY A 37 -12.80 1.75 3.50
C GLY A 37 -12.52 3.13 2.89
N SER A 38 -11.34 3.71 3.13
CA SER A 38 -10.88 4.94 2.47
C SER A 38 -10.89 4.82 0.94
N PRO A 39 -10.77 5.96 0.23
CA PRO A 39 -10.38 5.96 -1.18
C PRO A 39 -9.17 5.06 -1.44
N VAL A 40 -9.05 4.61 -2.69
CA VAL A 40 -7.94 3.74 -3.11
C VAL A 40 -6.66 4.57 -3.29
N TYR A 41 -5.57 4.07 -2.73
CA TYR A 41 -4.21 4.56 -2.87
C TYR A 41 -3.41 3.62 -3.76
N ILE A 42 -2.48 4.16 -4.55
CA ILE A 42 -1.54 3.33 -5.30
C ILE A 42 -0.23 3.23 -4.53
N PHE A 43 0.14 1.99 -4.21
CA PHE A 43 1.45 1.64 -3.65
C PHE A 43 2.30 0.96 -4.72
N GLY A 44 3.60 1.22 -4.71
CA GLY A 44 4.56 0.59 -5.62
C GLY A 44 5.99 0.80 -5.16
N TRP A 45 6.93 0.16 -5.86
CA TRP A 45 8.35 0.29 -5.57
C TRP A 45 8.85 1.71 -5.82
N HIS A 46 9.48 2.32 -4.81
CA HIS A 46 10.09 3.64 -4.94
C HIS A 46 11.61 3.52 -4.92
N PRO A 47 12.30 3.74 -6.06
CA PRO A 47 13.71 3.39 -6.23
C PRO A 47 14.65 4.14 -5.27
N ALA A 48 14.39 5.43 -5.01
CA ALA A 48 15.22 6.22 -4.10
C ALA A 48 15.08 5.81 -2.62
N LEU A 49 13.91 5.33 -2.22
CA LEU A 49 13.62 4.91 -0.84
C LEU A 49 13.88 3.41 -0.64
N LYS A 50 14.10 2.66 -1.73
CA LYS A 50 14.33 1.22 -1.76
C LYS A 50 13.26 0.43 -1.00
N ARG A 51 11.99 0.80 -1.18
CA ARG A 51 10.84 0.17 -0.52
C ARG A 51 9.55 0.37 -1.30
N ILE A 52 8.54 -0.44 -0.98
CA ILE A 52 7.17 -0.18 -1.40
C ILE A 52 6.62 0.97 -0.57
N THR A 53 6.01 1.96 -1.22
CA THR A 53 5.36 3.10 -0.56
C THR A 53 4.20 3.58 -1.42
N ALA A 54 3.36 4.46 -0.89
CA ALA A 54 2.40 5.19 -1.71
C ALA A 54 3.15 5.99 -2.79
N ILE A 55 2.76 5.82 -4.05
CA ILE A 55 3.31 6.49 -5.24
C ILE A 55 2.27 7.35 -5.97
N ASP A 56 1.02 7.31 -5.52
CA ASP A 56 -0.06 8.14 -6.07
C ASP A 56 0.23 9.62 -5.81
N ARG A 57 -0.03 10.45 -6.83
CA ARG A 57 0.08 11.92 -6.81
C ARG A 57 -1.29 12.62 -6.81
N GLY A 58 -2.38 11.85 -6.77
CA GLY A 58 -3.75 12.37 -6.74
C GLY A 58 -4.14 13.00 -5.40
N SER A 59 -5.23 13.75 -5.38
CA SER A 59 -5.75 14.50 -4.22
C SER A 59 -6.12 13.64 -3.00
N ALA A 60 -6.20 12.31 -3.14
CA ALA A 60 -6.37 11.38 -2.03
C ALA A 60 -5.06 11.15 -1.23
N ALA A 61 -3.89 11.34 -1.86
CA ALA A 61 -2.57 11.02 -1.31
C ALA A 61 -2.19 11.82 -0.06
N GLY A 62 -2.88 12.93 0.22
CA GLY A 62 -2.62 13.79 1.38
C GLY A 62 -3.13 13.28 2.74
N ASN A 63 -3.96 12.23 2.76
CA ASN A 63 -4.73 11.89 3.97
C ASN A 63 -4.26 10.64 4.74
N ILE A 64 -3.34 9.82 4.22
CA ILE A 64 -2.78 8.71 5.02
C ILE A 64 -1.58 9.20 5.82
N PRO A 65 -1.57 9.01 7.15
CA PRO A 65 -0.41 9.32 7.98
C PRO A 65 0.87 8.58 7.53
N PRO A 66 2.04 9.22 7.51
CA PRO A 66 3.28 8.61 7.00
C PRO A 66 3.67 7.29 7.68
N ASN A 67 3.41 7.13 8.98
CA ASN A 67 3.64 5.88 9.72
C ASN A 67 2.76 4.74 9.20
N VAL A 68 1.52 5.04 8.80
CA VAL A 68 0.61 4.05 8.18
C VAL A 68 1.09 3.67 6.78
N VAL A 69 1.52 4.65 5.97
CA VAL A 69 2.12 4.37 4.65
C VAL A 69 3.31 3.43 4.77
N ASN A 70 4.22 3.72 5.71
CA ASN A 70 5.41 2.90 5.93
C ASN A 70 5.04 1.47 6.32
N ALA A 71 4.15 1.32 7.30
CA ALA A 71 3.79 0.01 7.82
C ALA A 71 3.05 -0.86 6.77
N ILE A 72 2.21 -0.25 5.93
CA ILE A 72 1.57 -0.94 4.80
C ILE A 72 2.62 -1.37 3.77
N GLY A 73 3.56 -0.48 3.43
CA GLY A 73 4.65 -0.77 2.51
C GLY A 73 5.48 -1.98 2.96
N ASP A 74 5.80 -2.03 4.25
CA ASP A 74 6.53 -3.16 4.85
C ASP A 74 5.70 -4.44 4.77
N GLN A 75 4.40 -4.42 5.12
CA GLN A 75 3.53 -5.59 5.01
C GLN A 75 3.41 -6.12 3.58
N LEU A 76 3.25 -5.24 2.59
CA LEU A 76 3.18 -5.62 1.18
C LEU A 76 4.49 -6.27 0.72
N SER A 77 5.63 -5.76 1.15
CA SER A 77 6.94 -6.34 0.81
C SER A 77 7.10 -7.77 1.35
N HIS A 78 6.67 -8.04 2.58
CA HIS A 78 6.77 -9.37 3.18
C HIS A 78 5.77 -10.37 2.58
N ARG A 79 4.53 -9.93 2.32
CA ARG A 79 3.45 -10.82 1.86
C ARG A 79 3.51 -11.17 0.39
N MET A 80 4.21 -10.36 -0.40
CA MET A 80 4.22 -10.46 -1.87
C MET A 80 5.62 -10.66 -2.45
N ALA A 81 6.62 -10.96 -1.60
CA ALA A 81 7.93 -11.50 -1.99
C ALA A 81 7.92 -13.02 -2.25
N ALA A 82 6.74 -13.61 -2.46
CA ALA A 82 6.54 -15.04 -2.74
C ALA A 82 6.07 -15.28 -4.18
#